data_AF-X0V1B9-F1
#
_entry.id   AF-X0V1B9-F1
#
_cell.length_a   1.000
_cell.length_b   1.000
_cell.length_c   1.000
_cell.angle_alpha   90.00
_cell.angle_beta   90.00
_cell.angle_gamma   90.00
#
_symmetry.space_group_name_H-M   'P 1'
#
loop_
_entity.id
_entity.type
_entity.pdbx_description
1 polymer ?
#
loop_
_entity_poly.entity_id
_entity_poly.type
_entity_poly.pdbx_seq_one_letter_code
_entity_poly.pdbx_strand_id
1 'polypeptide(L)' 'SVMDMSFANQALSAKYIYENSSKLEKKVYVVPEEIDNEIARLKLESMGVEIDKLTPEQEEYLRSWEMGT' A
#
# COMPACT_ATOMS: atom_id res chain seq x y z
N SER A 1 -8.19 16.15 -2.63
CA SER A 1 -8.17 16.35 -4.10
C SER A 1 -7.26 15.30 -4.71
N VAL A 2 -7.35 14.92 -5.99
CA VAL A 2 -6.44 13.89 -6.57
C VAL A 2 -4.95 14.22 -6.36
N MET A 3 -4.62 15.52 -6.29
CA MET A 3 -3.26 16.03 -6.03
C MET A 3 -2.69 15.67 -4.65
N ASP A 4 -3.52 15.42 -3.62
CA ASP A 4 -3.02 15.06 -2.28
C ASP A 4 -2.27 13.72 -2.30
N MET A 5 -2.82 12.73 -3.02
CA MET A 5 -2.18 11.44 -3.26
C MET A 5 -0.87 11.59 -4.04
N SER A 6 -0.81 12.47 -5.03
CA SER A 6 0.43 12.72 -5.80
C SER A 6 1.55 13.30 -4.91
N PHE A 7 1.23 14.27 -4.04
CA PHE A 7 2.21 14.83 -3.11
C PHE A 7 2.63 13.82 -2.04
N ALA A 8 1.70 12.99 -1.54
CA ALA A 8 2.03 11.91 -0.63
C ALA A 8 3.00 10.91 -1.28
N ASN A 9 2.77 10.56 -2.55
CA ASN A 9 3.66 9.69 -3.33
C ASN A 9 5.07 10.25 -3.46
N GLN A 10 5.19 11.54 -3.76
CA GLN A 10 6.49 12.22 -3.85
C GLN A 10 7.21 12.27 -2.50
N ALA A 11 6.49 12.60 -1.41
CA ALA A 11 7.07 12.70 -0.08
C ALA A 11 7.56 11.34 0.46
N LEU A 12 6.74 10.29 0.33
CA LEU A 12 7.09 8.95 0.80
C LEU A 12 8.17 8.30 -0.08
N SER A 13 8.15 8.55 -1.39
CA SER A 13 9.24 8.11 -2.27
C SER A 13 10.56 8.78 -1.92
N ALA A 14 10.56 10.09 -1.61
CA ALA A 14 11.76 10.79 -1.18
C ALA A 14 12.32 10.22 0.13
N LYS A 15 11.43 9.92 1.10
CA LYS A 15 11.79 9.25 2.35
C LYS A 15 12.39 7.86 2.08
N TYR A 16 11.76 7.06 1.23
CA TYR A 16 12.23 5.71 0.87
C TYR A 16 13.63 5.74 0.25
N ILE A 17 13.87 6.68 -0.67
CA ILE A 17 15.19 6.87 -1.28
C ILE A 17 16.23 7.23 -0.22
N TYR A 18 15.91 8.14 0.69
CA TYR A 18 16.82 8.53 1.77
C TYR A 18 17.19 7.34 2.66
N GLU A 19 16.18 6.58 3.11
CA GLU A 19 16.35 5.45 4.03
C GLU A 19 17.01 4.22 3.37
N ASN A 20 16.83 4.03 2.06
CA ASN A 20 17.35 2.87 1.32
C ASN A 20 18.46 3.23 0.34
N SER A 21 19.03 4.43 0.42
CA SER A 21 20.01 4.96 -0.55
C SER A 21 21.18 4.00 -0.82
N SER A 22 21.66 3.26 0.19
CA SER A 22 22.75 2.29 0.06
C SER A 22 22.39 1.02 -0.72
N LYS A 23 21.10 0.72 -0.87
CA LYS A 23 20.55 -0.44 -1.59
C LYS A 23 20.07 -0.09 -3.00
N LEU A 24 20.04 1.19 -3.34
CA LEU A 24 19.54 1.69 -4.61
C LEU A 24 20.68 1.95 -5.59
N GLU A 25 20.45 1.55 -6.84
CA GLU A 25 21.32 1.80 -7.97
C GLU A 25 20.85 3.03 -8.75
N LYS A 26 21.68 3.50 -9.69
CA LYS A 26 21.32 4.61 -10.58
C LYS A 26 20.40 4.14 -11.70
N LYS A 27 19.15 3.83 -11.35
CA LYS A 27 18.08 3.45 -12.28
C LYS A 27 16.75 4.04 -11.85
N VAL A 28 15.77 3.97 -12.75
CA VAL A 28 14.38 4.34 -12.45
C VAL A 28 13.72 3.17 -11.74
N TYR A 29 13.10 3.45 -10.61
CA TYR A 29 12.33 2.49 -9.83
C TYR A 29 10.85 2.85 -9.89
N VAL A 30 10.01 1.82 -9.87
CA VAL A 30 8.59 1.98 -9.55
C VAL A 30 8.47 2.22 -8.05
N VAL A 31 7.46 2.96 -7.62
CA VAL A 31 7.15 3.14 -6.20
C VAL A 31 6.85 1.76 -5.58
N PRO A 32 7.46 1.41 -4.44
CA PRO A 32 7.13 0.20 -3.71
C PRO A 32 5.62 0.11 -3.40
N GLU A 33 5.05 -1.09 -3.55
CA GLU A 33 3.61 -1.33 -3.36
C GLU A 33 3.15 -0.95 -1.94
N GLU A 34 4.02 -1.13 -0.94
CA GLU A 34 3.72 -0.77 0.44
C GLU A 34 3.49 0.74 0.61
N ILE A 35 4.17 1.58 -0.18
CA ILE A 35 4.00 3.03 -0.17
C ILE A 35 2.66 3.41 -0.80
N ASP A 36 2.33 2.82 -1.95
CA ASP A 36 1.04 3.08 -2.62
C ASP A 36 -0.14 2.62 -1.73
N ASN A 37 -0.03 1.45 -1.09
CA ASN A 37 -1.04 0.95 -0.16
C ASN A 37 -1.23 1.86 1.06
N GLU A 38 -0.14 2.39 1.61
CA GLU A 38 -0.22 3.33 2.73
C GLU A 38 -0.89 4.66 2.33
N ILE A 39 -0.60 5.17 1.14
CA ILE A 39 -1.25 6.39 0.61
C ILE A 39 -2.75 6.15 0.42
N ALA A 40 -3.13 5.00 -0.16
CA ALA A 40 -4.52 4.63 -0.32
C ALA A 40 -5.23 4.53 1.04
N ARG A 41 -4.60 3.89 2.03
CA ARG A 41 -5.12 3.77 3.40
C ARG A 41 -5.35 5.15 4.03
N LEU A 42 -4.33 6.01 4.01
CA LEU A 42 -4.42 7.39 4.54
C LEU A 42 -5.49 8.20 3.82
N LYS A 43 -5.67 7.99 2.51
CA LYS A 43 -6.69 8.69 1.74
C LYS A 43 -8.10 8.30 2.18
N LEU A 44 -8.36 7.00 2.31
CA LEU A 44 -9.65 6.48 2.78
C LEU A 44 -9.95 6.96 4.20
N GLU A 45 -8.96 6.91 5.09
CA GLU A 45 -9.06 7.44 6.46
C GLU A 45 -9.43 8.92 6.47
N SER A 46 -8.77 9.75 5.65
CA SER A 46 -9.08 11.18 5.54
C SER A 46 -10.49 11.48 5.02
N MET A 47 -11.09 10.52 4.31
CA MET A 47 -12.46 10.60 3.79
C MET A 47 -13.50 10.01 4.77
N GLY A 48 -13.06 9.48 5.91
CA GLY A 48 -13.93 8.77 6.85
C GLY A 48 -14.42 7.42 6.32
N VAL A 49 -13.70 6.82 5.38
CA VAL A 49 -14.01 5.49 4.83
C VAL A 49 -13.19 4.45 5.59
N GLU A 50 -13.88 3.46 6.16
CA GLU A 50 -13.25 2.33 6.83
C GLU A 50 -13.05 1.16 5.87
N ILE A 51 -11.91 0.49 5.99
CA ILE A 51 -11.65 -0.80 5.32
C ILE A 51 -12.09 -1.89 6.29
N ASP A 52 -13.00 -2.74 5.84
CA ASP A 52 -13.45 -3.89 6.60
C ASP A 52 -12.33 -4.92 6.78
N LYS A 53 -12.52 -5.82 7.76
CA LYS A 53 -11.60 -6.91 8.01
C LYS A 53 -12.35 -8.21 7.79
N LEU A 54 -11.68 -9.15 7.13
CA LEU A 54 -12.20 -10.49 6.98
C LEU A 54 -12.48 -11.10 8.36
N THR A 55 -13.62 -11.76 8.50
CA THR A 55 -13.88 -12.58 9.68
C THR A 55 -12.95 -13.81 9.67
N PRO A 56 -12.68 -14.44 10.82
CA PRO A 56 -11.89 -15.66 10.87
C PRO A 56 -12.39 -16.74 9.90
N GLU A 57 -13.71 -16.88 9.75
CA GLU A 57 -14.34 -17.82 8.82
C GLU A 57 -14.10 -17.43 7.35
N GLN A 58 -14.16 -16.14 7.01
CA GLN A 58 -13.85 -15.67 5.66
C GLN A 58 -12.38 -15.87 5.29
N GLU A 59 -11.47 -15.64 6.24
CA GLU A 59 -10.05 -15.92 6.03
C GLU A 59 -9.78 -17.42 5.90
N GLU A 60 -10.42 -18.26 6.72
CA GLU A 60 -10.32 -19.72 6.63
C GLU A 60 -10.82 -20.21 5.28
N TYR A 61 -11.99 -19.71 4.82
CA TYR A 61 -12.52 -20.02 3.51
C TYR A 61 -11.57 -19.65 2.36
N LEU A 62 -10.93 -18.47 2.42
CA LEU A 62 -9.94 -18.05 1.43
C LEU A 62 -8.65 -18.87 1.46
N ARG A 63 -8.27 -19.40 2.63
CA ARG A 63 -7.08 -20.27 2.79
C ARG A 63 -7.38 -21.72 2.40
N SER A 64 -8.61 -22.18 2.54
CA SER A 64 -9.03 -23.58 2.37
C SER A 64 -9.22 -23.99 0.90
N TRP A 65 -8.32 -23.59 -0.01
CA TRP A 65 -8.25 -24.00 -1.42
C TRP A 65 -8.04 -25.53 -1.64
N GLU A 66 -8.47 -26.40 -0.72
CA GLU A 66 -8.64 -27.84 -0.92
C GLU A 66 -10.10 -28.28 -1.15
N MET A 67 -11.10 -27.38 -1.03
CA MET A 67 -12.51 -27.71 -1.33
C MET A 67 -13.14 -26.81 -2.40
N GLY A 68 -12.68 -26.96 -3.65
CA GLY A 68 -13.40 -26.38 -4.79
C GLY A 68 -12.71 -26.53 -6.14
N THR A 69 -12.97 -27.67 -6.81
CA THR A 69 -12.84 -27.97 -8.27
C THR A 69 -11.50 -27.78 -8.97
#